data_AF-W3X1F4-F1
#
_entry.id   AF-W3X1F4-F1
#
_cell.length_a   1.000
_cell.length_b   1.000
_cell.length_c   1.000
_cell.angle_alpha   90.00
_cell.angle_beta   90.00
_cell.angle_gamma   90.00
#
_symmetry.space_group_name_H-M   'P 1'
#
loop_
_entity.id
_entity.type
_entity.pdbx_description
1 polymer ?
#
loop_
_entity_poly.entity_id
_entity_poly.type
_entity_poly.pdbx_seq_one_letter_code
_entity_poly.pdbx_strand_id
1 'polypeptide(L)'
;MPLSPRYDVTNVNLLIDSAGSLVIVVKGDSMRINRSAIVIGETRGFSGDGLEVTYIGYNFESCNVDVFAVHLRTGMVRRLTAYPEYVDPVDILPDNQWHVVEDTRLTGRQMFLAVMRGIPPIIDLLVSGAVLFTRNNGERRFFQPWLLDRYGDRGSYIGQELNGASNGTPGSGAVDDPEWNARADPKWSLDGTQIVYFQRHTISPECGGINPLPCYASSEPGGRIDRIMIANLTSRNPLPIREVDPISDNIPWAIPYTPGMSFSGYQISPQSGVYNLKGAKSGEAQVVYNSGDNENAAPWIAVTYTNYSDDGLSTLGGYENATLTTTGVTSILVDWYSNITQTGEVKGTKVTSHDGFHLAIDIMTNIFSTNGTLTTTINGVSYYQPADGT
;
A
#
# COMPACT_ATOMS: atom_id res chain seq x y z
N MET A 1 -1.79 7.20 -36.00
CA MET A 1 -2.85 7.27 -34.96
C MET A 1 -4.21 7.31 -35.65
N PRO A 2 -5.30 6.82 -35.04
CA PRO A 2 -6.64 6.97 -35.59
C PRO A 2 -6.97 8.47 -35.78
N LEU A 3 -7.66 8.81 -36.86
CA LEU A 3 -8.06 10.19 -37.20
C LEU A 3 -9.40 10.62 -36.55
N SER A 4 -10.03 9.72 -35.78
CA SER A 4 -11.29 9.93 -35.07
C SER A 4 -11.39 8.97 -33.86
N PRO A 5 -12.20 9.32 -32.84
CA PRO A 5 -12.48 8.41 -31.72
C PRO A 5 -13.10 7.10 -32.23
N ARG A 6 -12.67 5.96 -31.67
CA ARG A 6 -13.24 4.64 -32.03
C ARG A 6 -14.46 4.28 -31.20
N TYR A 7 -14.65 4.93 -30.05
CA TYR A 7 -15.71 4.66 -29.09
C TYR A 7 -16.09 5.98 -28.42
N ASP A 8 -17.39 6.14 -28.13
CA ASP A 8 -17.88 7.13 -27.21
C ASP A 8 -18.06 6.47 -25.84
N VAL A 9 -17.56 7.12 -24.79
CA VAL A 9 -17.83 6.68 -23.42
C VAL A 9 -19.08 7.42 -22.95
N THR A 10 -20.12 6.67 -22.63
CA THR A 10 -21.39 7.20 -22.09
C THR A 10 -21.57 6.69 -20.66
N ASN A 11 -22.43 7.35 -19.87
CA ASN A 11 -22.72 6.99 -18.47
C ASN A 11 -21.48 6.86 -17.57
N VAL A 12 -20.54 7.80 -17.71
CA VAL A 12 -19.31 7.82 -16.92
C VAL A 12 -19.61 8.23 -15.49
N ASN A 13 -19.03 7.51 -14.53
CA ASN A 13 -19.01 7.91 -13.12
C ASN A 13 -17.56 8.17 -12.72
N LEU A 14 -17.36 9.26 -11.99
CA LEU A 14 -16.15 9.44 -11.20
C LEU A 14 -16.37 8.65 -9.89
N LEU A 15 -15.52 7.67 -9.59
CA LEU A 15 -15.63 6.82 -8.39
C LEU A 15 -15.23 7.60 -7.11
N ILE A 16 -16.08 8.57 -6.78
CA ILE A 16 -15.92 9.58 -5.75
C ILE A 16 -17.16 9.51 -4.88
N ASP A 17 -16.99 9.40 -3.57
CA ASP A 17 -18.14 9.49 -2.68
C ASP A 17 -18.81 10.87 -2.76
N SER A 18 -19.97 10.91 -3.40
CA SER A 18 -20.84 12.07 -3.57
C SER A 18 -21.35 12.63 -2.24
N ALA A 19 -21.37 11.82 -1.17
CA ALA A 19 -21.69 12.29 0.18
C ALA A 19 -20.52 13.06 0.82
N GLY A 20 -19.32 13.02 0.23
CA GLY A 20 -18.13 13.69 0.72
C GLY A 20 -17.59 13.10 2.01
N SER A 21 -17.73 11.79 2.23
CA SER A 21 -17.20 11.13 3.43
C SER A 21 -15.69 11.20 3.46
N LEU A 22 -15.14 11.92 4.44
CA LEU A 22 -13.70 12.02 4.65
C LEU A 22 -13.21 10.85 5.50
N VAL A 23 -11.98 10.39 5.23
CA VAL A 23 -11.30 9.40 6.06
C VAL A 23 -10.87 10.01 7.40
N ILE A 24 -10.39 11.25 7.41
CA ILE A 24 -10.15 12.02 8.63
C ILE A 24 -11.32 12.98 8.83
N VAL A 25 -12.07 12.80 9.92
CA VAL A 25 -13.22 13.64 10.25
C VAL A 25 -12.93 14.45 11.48
N VAL A 26 -13.05 15.78 11.35
CA VAL A 26 -12.81 16.75 12.42
C VAL A 26 -14.12 17.44 12.80
N LYS A 27 -14.38 17.56 14.10
CA LYS A 27 -15.49 18.34 14.69
C LYS A 27 -14.96 19.13 15.88
N GLY A 28 -14.70 20.42 15.68
CA GLY A 28 -13.97 21.23 16.67
C GLY A 28 -12.54 20.70 16.81
N ASP A 29 -12.13 20.38 18.04
CA ASP A 29 -10.86 19.73 18.35
C ASP A 29 -10.95 18.19 18.29
N SER A 30 -12.14 17.60 18.14
CA SER A 30 -12.27 16.14 18.08
C SER A 30 -11.96 15.62 16.67
N MET A 31 -11.01 14.70 16.57
CA MET A 31 -10.68 13.95 15.36
C MET A 31 -11.15 12.49 15.49
N ARG A 32 -11.60 11.92 14.38
CA ARG A 32 -11.87 10.48 14.26
C ARG A 32 -11.47 9.98 12.87
N ILE A 33 -11.14 8.70 12.80
CA ILE A 33 -10.89 8.02 11.52
C ILE A 33 -12.17 7.30 11.09
N ASN A 34 -12.63 7.61 9.88
CA ASN A 34 -13.77 6.96 9.24
C ASN A 34 -13.29 5.78 8.38
N ARG A 35 -13.29 4.58 8.94
CA ARG A 35 -12.87 3.35 8.24
C ARG A 35 -13.81 2.91 7.11
N SER A 36 -14.97 3.55 6.98
CA SER A 36 -15.94 3.29 5.91
C SER A 36 -15.88 4.33 4.80
N ALA A 37 -14.97 5.30 4.85
CA ALA A 37 -14.79 6.28 3.79
C ALA A 37 -14.29 5.59 2.50
N ILE A 38 -14.86 5.99 1.36
CA ILE A 38 -14.44 5.51 0.04
C ILE A 38 -13.31 6.41 -0.45
N VAL A 39 -12.07 5.95 -0.31
CA VAL A 39 -10.87 6.69 -0.75
C VAL A 39 -10.11 5.85 -1.77
N ILE A 40 -10.54 5.95 -3.02
CA ILE A 40 -9.93 5.23 -4.14
C ILE A 40 -8.74 6.05 -4.64
N GLY A 41 -7.53 5.55 -4.39
CA GLY A 41 -6.30 6.11 -4.95
C GLY A 41 -6.01 5.50 -6.32
N GLU A 42 -5.98 4.17 -6.39
CA GLU A 42 -5.68 3.44 -7.63
C GLU A 42 -6.56 2.20 -7.76
N THR A 43 -7.36 2.13 -8.82
CA THR A 43 -8.26 0.99 -9.10
C THR A 43 -7.48 -0.21 -9.62
N ARG A 44 -7.78 -1.41 -9.11
CA ARG A 44 -7.12 -2.67 -9.51
C ARG A 44 -8.00 -3.63 -10.32
N GLY A 45 -9.31 -3.47 -10.25
CA GLY A 45 -10.24 -4.25 -11.04
C GLY A 45 -11.57 -4.41 -10.34
N PHE A 46 -12.26 -5.49 -10.66
CA PHE A 46 -13.54 -5.85 -10.08
C PHE A 46 -13.45 -7.15 -9.30
N SER A 47 -14.41 -7.38 -8.40
CA SER A 47 -14.69 -8.72 -7.89
C SER A 47 -15.09 -9.65 -9.03
N GLY A 48 -14.99 -10.97 -8.81
CA GLY A 48 -15.33 -12.00 -9.79
C GLY A 48 -16.79 -11.95 -10.26
N ASP A 49 -17.70 -11.41 -9.45
CA ASP A 49 -19.10 -11.15 -9.79
C ASP A 49 -19.39 -9.70 -10.23
N GLY A 50 -18.36 -8.86 -10.39
CA GLY A 50 -18.49 -7.49 -10.86
C GLY A 50 -19.19 -6.52 -9.90
N LEU A 51 -19.51 -6.94 -8.67
CA LEU A 51 -20.26 -6.11 -7.72
C LEU A 51 -19.40 -5.12 -6.94
N GLU A 52 -18.10 -5.36 -6.84
CA GLU A 52 -17.16 -4.53 -6.11
C GLU A 52 -16.03 -4.04 -7.03
N VAL A 53 -15.54 -2.83 -6.77
CA VAL A 53 -14.27 -2.33 -7.33
C VAL A 53 -13.18 -2.52 -6.28
N THR A 54 -12.07 -3.11 -6.68
CA THR A 54 -10.87 -3.22 -5.85
C THR A 54 -9.94 -2.04 -6.06
N TYR A 55 -9.27 -1.60 -5.01
CA TYR A 55 -8.40 -0.43 -5.07
C TYR A 55 -7.33 -0.41 -3.98
N ILE A 56 -6.23 0.29 -4.26
CA ILE A 56 -5.32 0.81 -3.24
C ILE A 56 -5.88 2.15 -2.77
N GLY A 57 -5.99 2.32 -1.45
CA GLY A 57 -6.61 3.48 -0.83
C GLY A 57 -5.82 4.04 0.35
N TYR A 58 -6.48 4.86 1.16
CA TYR A 58 -5.86 5.36 2.38
C TYR A 58 -5.62 4.22 3.38
N ASN A 59 -4.44 4.21 3.98
CA ASN A 59 -3.97 3.11 4.80
C ASN A 59 -4.89 2.84 6.01
N PHE A 60 -5.01 1.57 6.41
CA PHE A 60 -5.72 1.23 7.64
C PHE A 60 -4.84 1.44 8.87
N GLU A 61 -3.57 1.06 8.79
CA GLU A 61 -2.56 1.32 9.82
C GLU A 61 -1.42 2.13 9.20
N SER A 62 -0.76 2.94 10.02
CA SER A 62 0.31 3.83 9.57
C SER A 62 1.33 3.09 8.70
N CYS A 63 1.57 3.64 7.51
CA CYS A 63 2.52 3.17 6.51
C CYS A 63 2.29 1.76 5.96
N ASN A 64 1.15 1.13 6.24
CA ASN A 64 0.81 -0.18 5.71
C ASN A 64 -0.16 -0.05 4.53
N VAL A 65 0.29 -0.44 3.35
CA VAL A 65 -0.50 -0.28 2.12
C VAL A 65 -1.35 -1.51 1.93
N ASP A 66 -2.66 -1.30 1.94
CA ASP A 66 -3.66 -2.36 1.86
C ASP A 66 -4.48 -2.25 0.58
N VAL A 67 -5.00 -3.39 0.14
CA VAL A 67 -6.06 -3.48 -0.86
C VAL A 67 -7.42 -3.43 -0.17
N PHE A 68 -8.33 -2.67 -0.77
CA PHE A 68 -9.72 -2.56 -0.35
C PHE A 68 -10.66 -2.94 -1.50
N ALA A 69 -11.92 -3.20 -1.15
CA ALA A 69 -13.01 -3.32 -2.11
C ALA A 69 -14.18 -2.44 -1.68
N VAL A 70 -14.84 -1.79 -2.64
CA VAL A 70 -16.09 -1.04 -2.41
C VAL A 70 -17.20 -1.60 -3.28
N HIS A 71 -18.34 -1.89 -2.66
CA HIS A 71 -19.51 -2.41 -3.37
C HIS A 71 -20.20 -1.30 -4.18
N LEU A 72 -20.37 -1.52 -5.48
CA LEU A 72 -20.85 -0.50 -6.42
C LEU A 72 -22.27 -0.01 -6.12
N ARG A 73 -23.17 -0.88 -5.67
CA ARG A 73 -24.55 -0.45 -5.32
C ARG A 73 -24.69 0.19 -3.94
N THR A 74 -23.96 -0.29 -2.93
CA THR A 74 -24.21 0.05 -1.53
C THR A 74 -23.17 0.99 -0.93
N GLY A 75 -22.00 1.13 -1.56
CA GLY A 75 -20.87 1.89 -1.02
C GLY A 75 -20.18 1.23 0.17
N MET A 76 -20.52 -0.03 0.50
CA MET A 76 -19.86 -0.74 1.60
C MET A 76 -18.40 -1.02 1.25
N VAL A 77 -17.50 -0.60 2.13
CA VAL A 77 -16.05 -0.82 2.01
C VAL A 77 -15.62 -2.00 2.88
N ARG A 78 -14.71 -2.83 2.37
CA ARG A 78 -14.00 -3.86 3.14
C ARG A 78 -12.52 -3.87 2.81
N ARG A 79 -11.69 -4.15 3.82
CA ARG A 79 -10.23 -4.37 3.69
C ARG A 79 -10.01 -5.81 3.23
N LEU A 80 -9.15 -6.02 2.22
CA LEU A 80 -8.84 -7.33 1.66
C LEU A 80 -7.54 -7.91 2.21
N THR A 81 -6.57 -7.05 2.51
CA THR A 81 -5.24 -7.43 2.99
C THR A 81 -4.92 -6.68 4.27
N ALA A 82 -4.10 -7.27 5.13
CA ALA A 82 -3.68 -6.66 6.38
C ALA A 82 -2.28 -7.05 6.86
N TYR A 83 -1.54 -7.84 6.07
CA TYR A 83 -0.13 -8.12 6.36
C TYR A 83 0.70 -6.82 6.31
N PRO A 84 1.61 -6.55 7.27
CA PRO A 84 2.47 -5.38 7.22
C PRO A 84 3.41 -5.45 6.02
N GLU A 85 3.40 -4.47 5.11
CA GLU A 85 4.33 -4.22 3.98
C GLU A 85 3.58 -3.42 2.89
N TYR A 86 3.86 -3.70 1.62
CA TYR A 86 3.18 -3.12 0.47
C TYR A 86 2.52 -4.19 -0.39
N VAL A 87 1.19 -4.15 -0.48
CA VAL A 87 0.46 -4.96 -1.45
C VAL A 87 0.01 -4.15 -2.64
N ASP A 88 0.35 -4.62 -3.85
CA ASP A 88 -0.10 -4.07 -5.11
C ASP A 88 0.35 -4.87 -6.34
N PRO A 89 -0.53 -5.29 -7.26
CA PRO A 89 -1.99 -5.17 -7.28
C PRO A 89 -2.68 -6.49 -6.89
N VAL A 90 -4.00 -6.57 -7.12
CA VAL A 90 -4.85 -7.71 -6.81
C VAL A 90 -5.66 -8.16 -8.03
N ASP A 91 -5.98 -9.44 -8.09
CA ASP A 91 -7.03 -9.99 -8.95
C ASP A 91 -7.89 -10.99 -8.17
N ILE A 92 -9.21 -10.88 -8.32
CA ILE A 92 -10.17 -11.71 -7.60
C ILE A 92 -10.66 -12.83 -8.51
N LEU A 93 -10.64 -14.05 -8.00
CA LEU A 93 -11.13 -15.23 -8.68
C LEU A 93 -12.64 -15.10 -9.03
N PRO A 94 -13.13 -15.64 -10.15
CA PRO A 94 -14.54 -15.49 -10.58
C PRO A 94 -15.61 -15.91 -9.56
N ASP A 95 -15.33 -16.82 -8.63
CA ASP A 95 -16.26 -17.25 -7.57
C ASP A 95 -16.13 -16.45 -6.25
N ASN A 96 -15.29 -15.41 -6.24
CA ASN A 96 -14.95 -14.59 -5.09
C ASN A 96 -14.37 -15.34 -3.88
N GLN A 97 -13.93 -16.59 -4.02
CA GLN A 97 -13.40 -17.37 -2.90
C GLN A 97 -11.92 -17.14 -2.65
N TRP A 98 -11.19 -16.62 -3.64
CA TRP A 98 -9.76 -16.38 -3.58
C TRP A 98 -9.39 -15.08 -4.28
N HIS A 99 -8.28 -14.50 -3.88
CA HIS A 99 -7.63 -13.41 -4.60
C HIS A 99 -6.13 -13.68 -4.67
N VAL A 100 -5.53 -13.30 -5.78
CA VAL A 100 -4.08 -13.28 -5.94
C VAL A 100 -3.62 -11.85 -5.81
N VAL A 101 -2.55 -11.63 -5.05
CA VAL A 101 -1.94 -10.32 -4.86
C VAL A 101 -0.46 -10.39 -5.19
N GLU A 102 0.10 -9.27 -5.64
CA GLU A 102 1.54 -9.04 -5.62
C GLU A 102 1.87 -8.26 -4.35
N ASP A 103 2.76 -8.78 -3.52
CA ASP A 103 3.00 -8.22 -2.20
C ASP A 103 4.49 -8.34 -1.84
N THR A 104 5.02 -7.33 -1.13
CA THR A 104 6.38 -7.33 -0.59
C THR A 104 6.48 -8.01 0.78
N ARG A 105 5.42 -8.66 1.26
CA ARG A 105 5.43 -9.47 2.48
C ARG A 105 6.58 -10.47 2.49
N LEU A 106 7.14 -10.67 3.68
CA LEU A 106 8.34 -11.48 3.94
C LEU A 106 9.66 -11.00 3.28
N THR A 107 9.66 -9.95 2.47
CA THR A 107 10.91 -9.37 1.97
C THR A 107 11.65 -8.55 3.04
N GLY A 108 10.91 -8.05 4.04
CA GLY A 108 11.44 -7.17 5.08
C GLY A 108 11.67 -5.72 4.63
N ARG A 109 11.34 -5.40 3.37
CA ARG A 109 11.62 -4.14 2.71
C ARG A 109 10.97 -2.94 3.41
N GLN A 110 9.74 -3.08 3.88
CA GLN A 110 8.99 -2.00 4.55
C GLN A 110 8.64 -2.30 6.00
N MET A 111 9.08 -3.44 6.55
CA MET A 111 8.79 -3.80 7.95
C MET A 111 9.24 -2.73 8.95
N PHE A 112 10.33 -1.99 8.70
CA PHE A 112 10.76 -0.90 9.58
C PHE A 112 9.72 0.24 9.70
N LEU A 113 8.82 0.38 8.72
CA LEU A 113 7.72 1.34 8.72
C LEU A 113 6.43 0.74 9.29
N ALA A 114 6.05 -0.46 8.83
CA ALA A 114 4.69 -0.99 8.95
C ALA A 114 4.48 -2.07 10.02
N VAL A 115 5.54 -2.71 10.53
CA VAL A 115 5.38 -3.91 11.40
C VAL A 115 4.71 -3.63 12.74
N MET A 116 4.86 -2.41 13.29
CA MET A 116 4.21 -2.01 14.54
C MET A 116 2.71 -1.81 14.31
N ARG A 117 1.89 -2.68 14.90
CA ARG A 117 0.43 -2.70 14.72
C ARG A 117 -0.28 -1.63 15.55
N GLY A 118 -1.46 -1.24 15.08
CA GLY A 118 -2.37 -0.34 15.81
C GLY A 118 -2.00 1.14 15.75
N ILE A 119 -0.92 1.53 15.06
CA ILE A 119 -0.61 2.95 14.85
C ILE A 119 -1.67 3.52 13.90
N PRO A 120 -2.43 4.55 14.32
CA PRO A 120 -3.38 5.18 13.43
C PRO A 120 -2.62 5.89 12.29
N PRO A 121 -3.10 5.82 11.03
CA PRO A 121 -2.43 6.37 9.85
C PRO A 121 -2.50 7.90 9.79
N ILE A 122 -2.29 8.61 10.90
CA ILE A 122 -2.37 10.07 10.94
C ILE A 122 -1.18 10.71 10.23
N ILE A 123 0.03 10.19 10.48
CA ILE A 123 1.26 10.67 9.82
C ILE A 123 1.20 10.51 8.29
N ASP A 124 0.45 9.51 7.81
CA ASP A 124 0.26 9.17 6.40
C ASP A 124 -0.41 10.30 5.59
N LEU A 125 -1.08 11.25 6.26
CA LEU A 125 -1.51 12.51 5.63
C LEU A 125 -0.37 13.25 4.93
N LEU A 126 0.88 13.05 5.36
CA LEU A 126 2.07 13.65 4.78
C LEU A 126 3.02 12.63 4.16
N VAL A 127 3.27 11.50 4.84
CA VAL A 127 4.40 10.64 4.47
C VAL A 127 4.08 9.59 3.40
N SER A 128 2.79 9.35 3.07
CA SER A 128 2.41 8.31 2.11
C SER A 128 3.15 8.45 0.79
N GLY A 129 3.28 9.67 0.27
CA GLY A 129 3.98 9.91 -1.00
C GLY A 129 5.41 9.37 -1.02
N ALA A 130 6.14 9.40 0.10
CA ALA A 130 7.47 8.81 0.19
C ALA A 130 7.42 7.31 0.52
N VAL A 131 6.57 6.93 1.47
CA VAL A 131 6.41 5.56 1.97
C VAL A 131 6.05 4.58 0.85
N LEU A 132 5.15 4.95 -0.07
CA LEU A 132 4.74 4.06 -1.15
C LEU A 132 5.96 3.58 -1.96
N PHE A 133 6.95 4.43 -2.21
CA PHE A 133 8.05 4.11 -3.12
C PHE A 133 9.28 3.50 -2.44
N THR A 134 9.34 3.43 -1.10
CA THR A 134 10.47 2.76 -0.40
C THR A 134 10.53 1.26 -0.68
N ARG A 135 9.43 0.67 -1.18
CA ARG A 135 9.39 -0.72 -1.64
C ARG A 135 10.32 -0.98 -2.83
N ASN A 136 10.64 0.04 -3.62
CA ASN A 136 11.38 -0.09 -4.86
C ASN A 136 12.88 0.20 -4.66
N ASN A 137 13.71 -0.39 -5.52
CA ASN A 137 15.07 0.04 -5.83
C ASN A 137 15.14 0.18 -7.35
N GLY A 138 15.02 1.41 -7.86
CA GLY A 138 14.83 1.64 -9.29
C GLY A 138 13.63 0.86 -9.83
N GLU A 139 13.86 0.03 -10.85
CA GLU A 139 12.83 -0.86 -11.41
C GLU A 139 12.60 -2.16 -10.63
N ARG A 140 13.41 -2.48 -9.61
CA ARG A 140 13.20 -3.66 -8.76
C ARG A 140 12.07 -3.38 -7.76
N ARG A 141 10.95 -4.11 -7.87
CA ARG A 141 9.73 -3.88 -7.08
C ARG A 141 9.51 -4.84 -5.91
N PHE A 142 10.36 -5.85 -5.75
CA PHE A 142 10.33 -6.84 -4.66
C PHE A 142 9.00 -7.59 -4.46
N PHE A 143 8.06 -7.49 -5.39
CA PHE A 143 6.82 -8.25 -5.30
C PHE A 143 7.06 -9.74 -5.44
N GLN A 144 6.28 -10.48 -4.67
CA GLN A 144 6.04 -11.90 -4.88
C GLN A 144 4.53 -12.14 -5.01
N PRO A 145 4.11 -13.12 -5.83
CA PRO A 145 2.70 -13.47 -5.99
C PRO A 145 2.21 -14.31 -4.81
N TRP A 146 1.15 -13.86 -4.15
CA TRP A 146 0.53 -14.52 -3.00
C TRP A 146 -0.93 -14.85 -3.25
N LEU A 147 -1.33 -16.05 -2.84
CA LEU A 147 -2.70 -16.52 -2.86
C LEU A 147 -3.34 -16.37 -1.49
N LEU A 148 -4.45 -15.64 -1.45
CA LEU A 148 -5.25 -15.37 -0.26
C LEU A 148 -6.68 -15.85 -0.47
N ASP A 149 -7.28 -16.46 0.55
CA ASP A 149 -8.71 -16.75 0.51
C ASP A 149 -9.55 -15.47 0.63
N ARG A 150 -10.87 -15.58 0.47
CA ARG A 150 -11.81 -14.44 0.48
C ARG A 150 -11.78 -13.56 1.72
N TYR A 151 -11.25 -14.06 2.85
CA TYR A 151 -11.19 -13.34 4.11
C TYR A 151 -9.87 -12.59 4.30
N GLY A 152 -8.88 -12.86 3.46
CA GLY A 152 -7.58 -12.21 3.52
C GLY A 152 -6.78 -12.60 4.78
N ASP A 153 -5.82 -11.75 5.10
CA ASP A 153 -4.92 -11.88 6.25
C ASP A 153 -5.71 -11.90 7.58
N ARG A 154 -5.46 -12.90 8.43
CA ARG A 154 -6.13 -13.03 9.74
C ARG A 154 -5.34 -13.93 10.69
N GLY A 155 -5.17 -13.50 11.94
CA GLY A 155 -4.42 -14.26 12.94
C GLY A 155 -3.05 -14.66 12.39
N SER A 156 -2.77 -15.97 12.31
CA SER A 156 -1.53 -16.52 11.73
C SER A 156 -1.60 -16.82 10.23
N TYR A 157 -2.76 -16.65 9.59
CA TYR A 157 -2.91 -16.88 8.15
C TYR A 157 -2.45 -15.65 7.37
N ILE A 158 -1.45 -15.86 6.50
CA ILE A 158 -0.81 -14.83 5.68
C ILE A 158 -0.82 -15.19 4.19
N GLY A 159 -1.65 -16.17 3.79
CA GLY A 159 -1.67 -16.68 2.43
C GLY A 159 -0.58 -17.69 2.10
N GLN A 160 -0.47 -18.00 0.80
CA GLN A 160 0.50 -18.91 0.22
C GLN A 160 1.23 -18.22 -0.93
N GLU A 161 2.56 -18.17 -0.85
CA GLU A 161 3.41 -17.70 -1.96
C GLU A 161 3.34 -18.69 -3.14
N LEU A 162 3.18 -18.18 -4.36
CA LEU A 162 2.96 -19.00 -5.55
C LEU A 162 4.24 -19.46 -6.23
N ASN A 163 5.33 -18.68 -6.10
CA ASN A 163 6.57 -18.89 -6.84
C ASN A 163 7.70 -19.52 -6.00
N GLY A 164 7.40 -20.05 -4.81
CA GLY A 164 8.35 -20.77 -3.96
C GLY A 164 8.30 -20.28 -2.51
N ALA A 165 9.22 -20.75 -1.67
CA ALA A 165 9.24 -20.41 -0.25
C ALA A 165 10.33 -19.37 0.06
N SER A 166 10.32 -18.20 -0.59
CA SER A 166 11.20 -17.04 -0.32
C SER A 166 12.67 -17.35 0.08
N ASN A 167 13.25 -18.44 -0.41
CA ASN A 167 14.56 -18.95 0.00
C ASN A 167 15.42 -19.41 -1.18
N GLY A 168 15.07 -18.94 -2.38
CA GLY A 168 15.81 -19.22 -3.60
C GLY A 168 17.23 -18.69 -3.53
N THR A 169 18.08 -19.25 -4.38
CA THR A 169 19.49 -18.84 -4.46
C THR A 169 19.63 -17.68 -5.46
N PRO A 170 20.21 -16.54 -5.06
CA PRO A 170 20.41 -15.40 -5.96
C PRO A 170 21.18 -15.79 -7.23
N GLY A 171 20.64 -15.43 -8.40
CA GLY A 171 21.26 -15.69 -9.71
C GLY A 171 21.19 -17.13 -10.19
N SER A 172 20.41 -17.98 -9.52
CA SER A 172 20.18 -19.37 -9.94
C SER A 172 19.28 -19.48 -11.18
N GLY A 173 18.48 -18.45 -11.47
CA GLY A 173 17.47 -18.47 -12.51
C GLY A 173 16.21 -19.24 -12.17
N ALA A 174 16.12 -19.83 -10.97
CA ALA A 174 14.96 -20.56 -10.51
C ALA A 174 13.72 -19.65 -10.38
N VAL A 175 12.54 -20.25 -10.22
CA VAL A 175 11.26 -19.52 -10.11
C VAL A 175 11.19 -18.65 -8.85
N ASP A 176 11.87 -19.11 -7.80
CA ASP A 176 12.03 -18.48 -6.48
C ASP A 176 13.35 -17.70 -6.33
N ASP A 177 14.13 -17.54 -7.39
CA ASP A 177 15.35 -16.74 -7.37
C ASP A 177 15.00 -15.29 -6.99
N PRO A 178 15.57 -14.74 -5.89
CA PRO A 178 15.23 -13.40 -5.41
C PRO A 178 15.63 -12.28 -6.38
N GLU A 179 16.43 -12.58 -7.42
CA GLU A 179 16.73 -11.64 -8.49
C GLU A 179 15.65 -11.57 -9.56
N TRP A 180 14.66 -12.48 -9.55
CA TRP A 180 13.47 -12.44 -10.39
C TRP A 180 12.26 -11.98 -9.58
N ASN A 181 12.01 -10.68 -9.63
CA ASN A 181 10.95 -10.05 -8.86
C ASN A 181 9.68 -10.05 -9.70
N ALA A 182 8.55 -10.44 -9.10
CA ALA A 182 7.29 -10.26 -9.78
C ALA A 182 7.03 -8.77 -10.03
N ARG A 183 6.25 -8.52 -11.07
CA ARG A 183 5.82 -7.19 -11.46
C ARG A 183 4.32 -7.12 -11.26
N ALA A 184 3.79 -5.91 -11.35
CA ALA A 184 2.37 -5.68 -11.11
C ALA A 184 1.49 -6.48 -12.09
N ASP A 185 0.27 -6.75 -11.65
CA ASP A 185 -0.89 -7.23 -12.40
C ASP A 185 -0.94 -8.76 -12.61
N PRO A 186 -1.06 -9.57 -11.54
CA PRO A 186 -1.37 -10.98 -11.68
C PRO A 186 -2.81 -11.11 -12.21
N LYS A 187 -3.11 -12.19 -12.94
CA LYS A 187 -4.45 -12.46 -13.47
C LYS A 187 -4.83 -13.92 -13.36
N TRP A 188 -6.05 -14.17 -12.90
CA TRP A 188 -6.66 -15.50 -12.92
C TRP A 188 -7.04 -15.93 -14.33
N SER A 189 -6.94 -17.24 -14.61
CA SER A 189 -7.70 -17.84 -15.71
C SER A 189 -9.19 -17.80 -15.42
N LEU A 190 -10.02 -17.78 -16.47
CA LEU A 190 -11.49 -17.72 -16.34
C LEU A 190 -12.08 -18.91 -15.57
N ASP A 191 -11.41 -20.06 -15.59
CA ASP A 191 -11.81 -21.27 -14.87
C ASP A 191 -11.14 -21.41 -13.49
N GLY A 192 -10.28 -20.46 -13.11
CA GLY A 192 -9.65 -20.43 -11.79
C GLY A 192 -8.59 -21.50 -11.51
N THR A 193 -8.06 -22.15 -12.54
CA THR A 193 -7.03 -23.20 -12.41
C THR A 193 -5.61 -22.69 -12.63
N GLN A 194 -5.46 -21.49 -13.21
CA GLN A 194 -4.17 -20.90 -13.51
C GLN A 194 -4.13 -19.44 -13.07
N ILE A 195 -2.92 -18.99 -12.76
CA ILE A 195 -2.61 -17.59 -12.50
C ILE A 195 -1.44 -17.22 -13.40
N VAL A 196 -1.62 -16.17 -14.21
CA VAL A 196 -0.53 -15.55 -14.95
C VAL A 196 0.02 -14.37 -14.18
N TYR A 197 1.34 -14.26 -14.12
CA TYR A 197 2.08 -13.11 -13.63
C TYR A 197 3.37 -13.01 -14.44
N PHE A 198 4.15 -11.96 -14.26
CA PHE A 198 5.45 -11.86 -14.92
C PHE A 198 6.52 -11.43 -13.93
N GLN A 199 7.74 -11.88 -14.18
CA GLN A 199 8.90 -11.52 -13.39
C GLN A 199 9.88 -10.74 -14.26
N ARG A 200 10.60 -9.82 -13.61
CA ARG A 200 11.71 -9.11 -14.19
C ARG A 200 12.98 -9.36 -13.37
N HIS A 201 14.06 -9.66 -14.09
CA HIS A 201 15.38 -9.83 -13.51
C HIS A 201 15.94 -8.49 -13.05
N THR A 202 16.54 -8.44 -11.86
CA THR A 202 17.37 -7.31 -11.41
C THR A 202 18.53 -7.10 -12.37
N ILE A 203 18.70 -5.88 -12.88
CA ILE A 203 19.81 -5.50 -13.75
C ILE A 203 20.48 -4.24 -13.21
N SER A 204 21.56 -3.80 -13.86
CA SER A 204 22.14 -2.49 -13.55
C SER A 204 21.20 -1.37 -14.02
N PRO A 205 21.02 -0.26 -13.25
CA PRO A 205 21.76 0.14 -12.05
C PRO A 205 21.21 -0.36 -10.70
N GLU A 206 20.12 -1.14 -10.68
CA GLU A 206 19.51 -1.69 -9.45
C GLU A 206 20.39 -2.75 -8.76
N CYS A 207 21.44 -3.20 -9.44
CA CYS A 207 22.56 -3.96 -8.91
C CYS A 207 23.87 -3.44 -9.54
N GLY A 208 25.00 -3.79 -8.91
CA GLY A 208 26.34 -3.56 -9.42
C GLY A 208 26.72 -2.08 -9.58
N GLY A 209 27.97 -1.84 -9.98
CA GLY A 209 28.49 -0.48 -10.10
C GLY A 209 28.58 0.21 -8.73
N ILE A 210 27.82 1.29 -8.53
CA ILE A 210 27.71 2.00 -7.24
C ILE A 210 26.78 1.26 -6.28
N ASN A 211 25.81 0.51 -6.81
CA ASN A 211 24.93 -0.32 -5.98
C ASN A 211 25.75 -1.47 -5.39
N PRO A 212 25.75 -1.66 -4.04
CA PRO A 212 26.55 -2.68 -3.39
C PRO A 212 26.06 -4.12 -3.66
N LEU A 213 24.87 -4.30 -4.21
CA LEU A 213 24.31 -5.61 -4.52
C LEU A 213 25.00 -6.22 -5.75
N PRO A 214 25.30 -7.53 -5.76
CA PRO A 214 25.86 -8.19 -6.93
C PRO A 214 24.88 -8.22 -8.11
N CYS A 215 25.39 -8.04 -9.34
CA CYS A 215 24.62 -8.30 -10.56
C CYS A 215 24.88 -9.71 -11.08
N TYR A 216 23.84 -10.52 -11.12
CA TYR A 216 23.86 -11.83 -11.74
C TYR A 216 23.43 -11.73 -13.21
N ALA A 217 24.01 -12.56 -14.07
CA ALA A 217 23.57 -12.66 -15.46
C ALA A 217 22.29 -13.49 -15.55
N SER A 218 21.37 -13.09 -16.43
CA SER A 218 20.16 -13.87 -16.67
C SER A 218 20.46 -15.26 -17.21
N SER A 219 19.79 -16.26 -16.64
CA SER A 219 19.80 -17.64 -17.10
C SER A 219 18.88 -17.90 -18.30
N GLU A 220 18.00 -16.95 -18.65
CA GLU A 220 17.02 -17.11 -19.73
C GLU A 220 17.69 -17.08 -21.12
N PRO A 221 17.15 -17.82 -22.12
CA PRO A 221 17.74 -17.87 -23.45
C PRO A 221 17.92 -16.48 -24.07
N GLY A 222 19.16 -16.18 -24.48
CA GLY A 222 19.52 -14.89 -25.06
C GLY A 222 19.66 -13.75 -24.05
N GLY A 223 19.73 -14.05 -22.74
CA GLY A 223 19.89 -13.05 -21.69
C GLY A 223 18.63 -12.21 -21.46
N ARG A 224 17.45 -12.77 -21.76
CA ARG A 224 16.16 -12.08 -21.52
C ARG A 224 16.01 -11.75 -20.04
N ILE A 225 15.40 -10.61 -19.76
CA ILE A 225 15.25 -10.10 -18.40
C ILE A 225 13.78 -10.02 -17.96
N ASP A 226 12.86 -10.44 -18.83
CA ASP A 226 11.44 -10.54 -18.55
C ASP A 226 10.98 -11.96 -18.88
N ARG A 227 10.15 -12.53 -18.01
CA ARG A 227 9.51 -13.83 -18.24
C ARG A 227 8.06 -13.83 -17.77
N ILE A 228 7.19 -14.47 -18.54
CA ILE A 228 5.79 -14.71 -18.17
C ILE A 228 5.72 -16.05 -17.47
N MET A 229 5.07 -16.07 -16.31
CA MET A 229 4.88 -17.23 -15.47
C MET A 229 3.41 -17.63 -15.49
N ILE A 230 3.14 -18.93 -15.51
CA ILE A 230 1.79 -19.49 -15.37
C ILE A 230 1.85 -20.50 -14.21
N ALA A 231 1.29 -20.11 -13.07
CA ALA A 231 1.14 -21.01 -11.93
C ALA A 231 -0.09 -21.90 -12.16
N ASN A 232 0.12 -23.21 -12.26
CA ASN A 232 -0.95 -24.20 -12.38
C ASN A 232 -1.37 -24.71 -11.00
N LEU A 233 -2.62 -24.48 -10.60
CA LEU A 233 -3.13 -24.87 -9.29
C LEU A 233 -3.74 -26.27 -9.36
N THR A 234 -2.88 -27.28 -9.23
CA THR A 234 -3.20 -28.70 -9.46
C THR A 234 -4.24 -29.30 -8.50
N SER A 235 -4.50 -28.66 -7.36
CA SER A 235 -5.53 -29.07 -6.41
C SER A 235 -6.92 -28.50 -6.72
N ARG A 236 -7.05 -27.58 -7.68
CA ARG A 236 -8.31 -26.93 -8.02
C ARG A 236 -9.00 -27.62 -9.20
N ASN A 237 -10.31 -27.69 -9.13
CA ASN A 237 -11.14 -28.07 -10.27
C ASN A 237 -11.52 -26.83 -11.07
N PRO A 238 -11.58 -26.90 -12.41
CA PRO A 238 -12.09 -25.83 -13.25
C PRO A 238 -13.47 -25.38 -12.79
N LEU A 239 -13.62 -24.07 -12.62
CA LEU A 239 -14.91 -23.43 -12.39
C LEU A 239 -15.65 -23.30 -13.73
N PRO A 240 -16.99 -23.40 -13.73
CA PRO A 240 -17.76 -23.03 -14.91
C PRO A 240 -17.54 -21.55 -15.21
N ILE A 241 -17.35 -21.22 -16.48
CA ILE A 241 -17.28 -19.82 -16.92
C ILE A 241 -18.62 -19.16 -16.58
N ARG A 242 -18.55 -18.09 -15.79
CA ARG A 242 -19.72 -17.33 -15.36
C ARG A 242 -19.79 -16.03 -16.12
N GLU A 243 -20.93 -15.75 -16.74
CA GLU A 243 -21.22 -14.39 -17.19
C GLU A 243 -21.52 -13.52 -15.98
N VAL A 244 -20.92 -12.32 -15.96
CA VAL A 244 -21.19 -11.33 -14.91
C VAL A 244 -22.55 -10.71 -15.20
N ASP A 245 -23.44 -10.77 -14.21
CA ASP A 245 -24.76 -10.16 -14.32
C ASP A 245 -24.61 -8.64 -14.52
N PRO A 246 -25.27 -8.04 -15.53
CA PRO A 246 -25.20 -6.60 -15.73
C PRO A 246 -25.64 -5.84 -14.47
N ILE A 247 -24.85 -4.84 -14.10
CA ILE A 247 -25.21 -3.88 -13.06
C ILE A 247 -25.63 -2.55 -13.67
N SER A 248 -26.29 -1.73 -12.86
CA SER A 248 -26.69 -0.37 -13.26
C SER A 248 -25.44 0.48 -13.53
N ASP A 249 -25.43 1.21 -14.64
CA ASP A 249 -24.43 2.24 -14.93
C ASP A 249 -24.52 3.43 -13.95
N ASN A 250 -25.62 3.56 -13.22
CA ASN A 250 -25.72 4.50 -12.09
C ASN A 250 -25.18 3.84 -10.82
N ILE A 251 -24.08 4.38 -10.29
CA ILE A 251 -23.43 3.99 -9.04
C ILE A 251 -23.88 5.01 -7.97
N PRO A 252 -24.78 4.64 -7.03
CA PRO A 252 -25.51 5.63 -6.21
C PRO A 252 -24.65 6.53 -5.34
N TRP A 253 -23.47 6.07 -4.94
CA TRP A 253 -22.53 6.85 -4.14
C TRP A 253 -21.53 7.62 -4.99
N ALA A 254 -21.37 7.30 -6.28
CA ALA A 254 -20.40 7.95 -7.16
C ALA A 254 -20.89 9.31 -7.67
N ILE A 255 -20.00 10.10 -8.29
CA ILE A 255 -20.39 11.34 -8.97
C ILE A 255 -20.58 11.04 -10.47
N PRO A 256 -21.78 11.25 -11.04
CA PRO A 256 -21.99 11.16 -12.48
C PRO A 256 -21.15 12.22 -13.21
N TYR A 257 -20.35 11.80 -14.18
CA TYR A 257 -19.54 12.72 -14.98
C TYR A 257 -20.36 13.28 -16.14
N THR A 258 -20.21 14.59 -16.36
CA THR A 258 -20.69 15.27 -17.57
C THR A 258 -19.53 15.99 -18.24
N PRO A 259 -19.40 15.93 -19.58
CA PRO A 259 -18.35 16.67 -20.29
C PRO A 259 -18.31 18.14 -19.89
N GLY A 260 -17.12 18.65 -19.57
CA GLY A 260 -16.92 20.03 -19.12
C GLY A 260 -17.18 20.28 -17.63
N MET A 261 -17.50 19.24 -16.84
CA MET A 261 -17.61 19.34 -15.38
C MET A 261 -16.29 19.82 -14.77
N SER A 262 -16.37 20.87 -13.95
CA SER A 262 -15.26 21.29 -13.08
C SER A 262 -15.22 20.39 -11.84
N PHE A 263 -14.03 19.89 -11.51
CA PHE A 263 -13.82 19.08 -10.32
C PHE A 263 -12.83 19.79 -9.39
N SER A 264 -13.21 19.96 -8.11
CA SER A 264 -12.41 20.72 -7.12
C SER A 264 -11.40 19.88 -6.35
N GLY A 265 -11.15 18.63 -6.76
CA GLY A 265 -10.30 17.71 -6.01
C GLY A 265 -11.00 17.15 -4.77
N TYR A 266 -10.41 16.11 -4.18
CA TYR A 266 -10.82 15.58 -2.88
C TYR A 266 -10.04 16.27 -1.77
N GLN A 267 -10.74 16.70 -0.73
CA GLN A 267 -10.09 17.12 0.50
C GLN A 267 -9.86 15.90 1.40
N ILE A 268 -8.64 15.36 1.41
CA ILE A 268 -8.28 14.23 2.30
C ILE A 268 -7.78 14.76 3.66
N SER A 269 -7.17 15.94 3.67
CA SER A 269 -6.56 16.53 4.86
C SER A 269 -7.51 17.46 5.61
N PRO A 270 -7.49 17.45 6.95
CA PRO A 270 -8.17 18.47 7.74
C PRO A 270 -7.49 19.83 7.54
N GLN A 271 -8.11 20.90 8.04
CA GLN A 271 -7.41 22.19 8.15
C GLN A 271 -6.28 22.11 9.17
N SER A 272 -5.37 23.09 9.15
CA SER A 272 -4.35 23.22 10.19
C SER A 272 -5.01 23.39 11.57
N GLY A 273 -4.51 22.71 12.59
CA GLY A 273 -5.10 22.75 13.92
C GLY A 273 -4.49 21.75 14.91
N VAL A 274 -5.03 21.80 16.13
CA VAL A 274 -4.74 20.84 17.20
C VAL A 274 -5.99 20.02 17.44
N TYR A 275 -5.82 18.71 17.42
CA TYR A 275 -6.91 17.75 17.48
C TYR A 275 -6.63 16.65 18.50
N ASN A 276 -7.70 16.08 19.05
CA ASN A 276 -7.67 14.91 19.90
C ASN A 276 -8.36 13.74 19.19
N LEU A 277 -7.60 12.68 18.93
CA LEU A 277 -8.07 11.41 18.40
C LEU A 277 -8.22 10.42 19.54
N LYS A 278 -9.45 10.04 19.89
CA LYS A 278 -9.70 9.00 20.89
C LYS A 278 -9.53 7.62 20.29
N GLY A 279 -8.79 6.74 20.98
CA GLY A 279 -8.74 5.33 20.61
C GLY A 279 -10.12 4.68 20.77
N ALA A 280 -10.47 3.78 19.86
CA ALA A 280 -11.76 3.11 19.89
C ALA A 280 -11.99 2.25 21.15
N LYS A 281 -10.91 1.84 21.84
CA LYS A 281 -10.98 1.11 23.12
C LYS A 281 -10.50 1.94 24.30
N SER A 282 -9.36 2.62 24.17
CA SER A 282 -8.79 3.39 25.27
C SER A 282 -7.79 4.46 24.81
N GLY A 283 -7.52 5.40 25.72
CA GLY A 283 -6.52 6.44 25.53
C GLY A 283 -6.80 7.37 24.37
N GLU A 284 -5.79 8.15 24.02
CA GLU A 284 -5.91 9.21 23.02
C GLU A 284 -4.58 9.53 22.36
N ALA A 285 -4.66 10.18 21.21
CA ALA A 285 -3.54 10.74 20.47
C ALA A 285 -3.82 12.22 20.21
N GLN A 286 -2.92 13.09 20.70
CA GLN A 286 -2.95 14.51 20.36
C GLN A 286 -2.25 14.71 19.02
N VAL A 287 -2.96 15.31 18.06
CA VAL A 287 -2.48 15.57 16.70
C VAL A 287 -2.34 17.07 16.51
N VAL A 288 -1.17 17.53 16.08
CA VAL A 288 -0.96 18.89 15.61
C VAL A 288 -0.64 18.82 14.14
N TYR A 289 -1.47 19.45 13.31
CA TYR A 289 -1.34 19.41 11.86
C TYR A 289 -1.20 20.80 11.29
N ASN A 290 -0.26 20.98 10.37
CA ASN A 290 -0.11 22.18 9.56
C ASN A 290 -0.09 21.78 8.08
N SER A 291 -1.08 22.26 7.33
CA SER A 291 -1.23 22.04 5.89
C SER A 291 -0.24 22.82 5.02
N GLY A 292 0.48 23.81 5.56
CA GLY A 292 1.37 24.70 4.81
C GLY A 292 0.66 25.87 4.09
N ASP A 293 -0.66 25.79 3.94
CA ASP A 293 -1.47 26.72 3.11
C ASP A 293 -1.46 28.18 3.61
N ASN A 294 -1.27 28.41 4.91
CA ASN A 294 -1.44 29.73 5.50
C ASN A 294 -0.15 30.55 5.60
N GLU A 295 1.04 29.95 5.43
CA GLU A 295 2.30 30.56 5.89
C GLU A 295 3.50 30.39 4.94
N ASN A 296 3.34 29.85 3.72
CA ASN A 296 4.47 29.37 2.87
C ASN A 296 5.41 28.42 3.64
N ALA A 297 4.91 27.79 4.70
CA ALA A 297 5.66 26.85 5.52
C ALA A 297 5.53 25.44 4.93
N ALA A 298 6.57 24.63 5.10
CA ALA A 298 6.48 23.22 4.76
C ALA A 298 5.37 22.55 5.62
N PRO A 299 4.49 21.74 5.02
CA PRO A 299 3.49 21.00 5.79
C PRO A 299 4.17 20.05 6.77
N TRP A 300 3.61 19.97 7.98
CA TRP A 300 4.14 19.11 9.03
C TRP A 300 3.02 18.59 9.93
N ILE A 301 3.30 17.46 10.57
CA ILE A 301 2.37 16.81 11.50
C ILE A 301 3.13 16.24 12.69
N ALA A 302 2.55 16.36 13.87
CA ALA A 302 3.05 15.75 15.09
C ALA A 302 1.92 15.01 15.81
N VAL A 303 2.22 13.81 16.30
CA VAL A 303 1.27 12.95 17.02
C VAL A 303 1.91 12.52 18.32
N THR A 304 1.20 12.72 19.44
CA THR A 304 1.61 12.23 20.77
C THR A 304 0.58 11.26 21.29
N TYR A 305 1.01 10.03 21.53
CA TYR A 305 0.18 8.91 22.00
C TYR A 305 0.21 8.80 23.52
N THR A 306 -0.97 8.75 24.14
CA THR A 306 -1.13 8.50 25.58
C THR A 306 -2.08 7.32 25.79
N ASN A 307 -1.48 6.13 26.01
CA ASN A 307 -2.21 4.86 26.18
C ASN A 307 -3.23 4.57 25.08
N TYR A 308 -2.94 4.99 23.84
CA TYR A 308 -3.84 4.89 22.71
C TYR A 308 -4.06 3.44 22.30
N SER A 309 -5.31 3.03 22.10
CA SER A 309 -5.65 1.71 21.57
C SER A 309 -6.98 1.73 20.81
N ASP A 310 -6.94 1.26 19.56
CA ASP A 310 -8.13 1.03 18.73
C ASP A 310 -8.64 -0.42 18.80
N ASP A 311 -7.75 -1.39 19.02
CA ASP A 311 -8.06 -2.82 19.00
C ASP A 311 -8.30 -3.40 20.40
N GLY A 312 -7.74 -2.78 21.44
CA GLY A 312 -7.73 -3.28 22.82
C GLY A 312 -6.68 -4.36 23.05
N LEU A 313 -5.83 -4.63 22.05
CA LEU A 313 -4.77 -5.63 22.05
C LEU A 313 -3.40 -4.97 22.12
N SER A 314 -3.27 -3.80 21.47
CA SER A 314 -2.06 -2.98 21.42
C SER A 314 -2.32 -1.63 22.09
N THR A 315 -1.42 -1.23 22.98
CA THR A 315 -1.43 0.10 23.61
C THR A 315 -0.18 0.86 23.21
N LEU A 316 -0.38 2.04 22.62
CA LEU A 316 0.67 2.92 22.13
C LEU A 316 0.93 4.07 23.10
N GLY A 317 2.20 4.41 23.25
CA GLY A 317 2.67 5.61 23.94
C GLY A 317 3.88 6.21 23.24
N GLY A 318 4.15 7.49 23.47
CA GLY A 318 5.28 8.19 22.86
C GLY A 318 4.84 9.15 21.76
N TYR A 319 5.67 9.36 20.74
CA TYR A 319 5.37 10.34 19.70
C TYR A 319 5.96 9.98 18.34
N GLU A 320 5.41 10.60 17.31
CA GLU A 320 6.04 10.75 16.00
C GLU A 320 5.73 12.13 15.41
N ASN A 321 6.63 12.66 14.59
CA ASN A 321 6.36 13.84 13.79
C ASN A 321 7.11 13.76 12.46
N ALA A 322 6.54 14.39 11.44
CA ALA A 322 7.13 14.46 10.12
C ALA A 322 6.91 15.84 9.51
N THR A 323 7.93 16.34 8.80
CA THR A 323 7.85 17.51 7.93
C THR A 323 8.08 17.05 6.49
N LEU A 324 7.25 17.55 5.57
CA LEU A 324 7.33 17.21 4.16
C LEU A 324 7.83 18.42 3.36
N THR A 325 8.94 18.26 2.66
CA THR A 325 9.49 19.25 1.74
C THR A 325 9.50 18.69 0.33
N THR A 326 8.82 19.37 -0.61
CA THR A 326 8.91 19.05 -2.03
C THR A 326 10.06 19.84 -2.66
N THR A 327 11.13 19.15 -3.08
CA THR A 327 12.32 19.77 -3.68
C THR A 327 12.26 19.83 -5.21
N GLY A 328 11.24 19.21 -5.81
CA GLY A 328 10.92 19.22 -7.23
C GLY A 328 9.50 18.71 -7.47
N VAL A 329 9.14 18.44 -8.73
CA VAL A 329 7.80 17.91 -9.08
C VAL A 329 7.59 16.48 -8.56
N THR A 330 8.67 15.70 -8.52
CA THR A 330 8.65 14.26 -8.21
C THR A 330 9.51 13.93 -6.99
N SER A 331 10.30 14.90 -6.50
CA SER A 331 11.27 14.71 -5.44
C SER A 331 10.71 15.17 -4.10
N ILE A 332 10.72 14.26 -3.14
CA ILE A 332 10.15 14.39 -1.81
C ILE A 332 11.27 14.21 -0.79
N LEU A 333 11.32 15.10 0.20
CA LEU A 333 12.09 14.95 1.42
C LEU A 333 11.13 14.87 2.61
N VAL A 334 11.30 13.85 3.45
CA VAL A 334 10.58 13.69 4.71
C VAL A 334 11.59 13.71 5.86
N ASP A 335 11.45 14.70 6.74
CA ASP A 335 12.17 14.76 8.01
C ASP A 335 11.29 14.16 9.10
N TRP A 336 11.62 12.96 9.57
CA TRP A 336 10.81 12.18 10.51
C TRP A 336 11.55 11.97 11.83
N TYR A 337 10.87 12.23 12.95
CA TYR A 337 11.29 11.83 14.29
C TYR A 337 10.25 10.91 14.92
N SER A 338 10.69 9.79 15.50
CA SER A 338 9.79 8.81 16.14
C SER A 338 10.40 8.30 17.43
N ASN A 339 9.57 8.15 18.46
CA ASN A 339 9.86 7.41 19.67
C ASN A 339 8.56 6.83 20.21
N ILE A 340 8.01 5.87 19.47
CA ILE A 340 6.77 5.16 19.84
C ILE A 340 7.14 3.89 20.58
N THR A 341 6.37 3.57 21.61
CA THR A 341 6.39 2.30 22.34
C THR A 341 5.04 1.61 22.20
N GLN A 342 5.07 0.29 22.09
CA GLN A 342 3.89 -0.57 22.04
C GLN A 342 3.96 -1.60 23.17
N THR A 343 2.84 -1.80 23.85
CA THR A 343 2.64 -2.87 24.85
C THR A 343 1.33 -3.61 24.56
N GLY A 344 1.14 -4.78 25.17
CA GLY A 344 -0.05 -5.62 24.95
C GLY A 344 0.34 -7.01 24.44
N GLU A 345 -0.25 -7.44 23.32
CA GLU A 345 0.08 -8.74 22.67
C GLU A 345 1.55 -8.87 22.29
N VAL A 346 2.16 -7.76 21.89
CA VAL A 346 3.59 -7.65 21.60
C VAL A 346 4.20 -6.48 22.35
N LYS A 347 5.52 -6.55 22.58
CA LYS A 347 6.30 -5.40 23.06
C LYS A 347 7.09 -4.84 21.89
N GLY A 348 6.90 -3.55 21.62
CA GLY A 348 7.50 -2.91 20.45
C GLY A 348 8.05 -1.51 20.69
N THR A 349 8.95 -1.08 19.82
CA THR A 349 9.44 0.30 19.74
C THR A 349 9.62 0.71 18.28
N LYS A 350 9.26 1.94 17.89
CA LYS A 350 9.53 2.53 16.57
C LYS A 350 10.25 3.85 16.79
N VAL A 351 11.56 3.84 16.57
CA VAL A 351 12.48 4.88 17.06
C VAL A 351 13.39 5.35 15.95
N THR A 352 13.57 6.67 15.86
CA THR A 352 14.56 7.28 14.98
C THR A 352 15.90 7.48 15.68
N SER A 353 16.98 7.63 14.92
CA SER A 353 18.24 8.15 15.47
C SER A 353 18.04 9.54 16.10
N HIS A 354 19.01 9.99 16.92
CA HIS A 354 18.94 11.28 17.61
C HIS A 354 18.66 12.45 16.67
N ASP A 355 19.28 12.45 15.49
CA ASP A 355 19.15 13.53 14.52
C ASP A 355 17.91 13.38 13.64
N GLY A 356 17.21 12.23 13.73
CA GLY A 356 15.99 11.92 12.98
C GLY A 356 16.18 10.79 11.97
N PHE A 357 15.20 10.65 11.09
CA PHE A 357 15.23 9.86 9.87
C PHE A 357 14.83 10.78 8.71
N HIS A 358 15.78 11.06 7.82
CA HIS A 358 15.60 11.97 6.70
C HIS A 358 15.53 11.15 5.43
N LEU A 359 14.34 10.99 4.87
CA LEU A 359 14.09 10.20 3.66
C LEU A 359 13.96 11.13 2.46
N ALA A 360 14.91 11.04 1.53
CA ALA A 360 14.80 11.63 0.21
C ALA A 360 14.42 10.54 -0.81
N ILE A 361 13.39 10.80 -1.60
CA ILE A 361 12.98 9.91 -2.68
C ILE A 361 12.45 10.70 -3.87
N ASP A 362 12.82 10.27 -5.06
CA ASP A 362 12.17 10.71 -6.29
C ASP A 362 11.23 9.61 -6.77
N ILE A 363 9.93 9.93 -6.85
CA ILE A 363 8.87 8.94 -7.08
C ILE A 363 8.87 8.34 -8.49
N MET A 364 9.61 8.96 -9.42
CA MET A 364 9.73 8.46 -10.80
C MET A 364 10.95 7.54 -10.95
N THR A 365 12.05 7.87 -10.29
CA THR A 365 13.30 7.10 -10.37
C THR A 365 13.46 6.05 -9.27
N ASN A 366 12.67 6.15 -8.19
CA ASN A 366 12.67 5.20 -7.07
C ASN A 366 14.04 5.05 -6.39
N ILE A 367 14.79 6.15 -6.28
CA ILE A 367 16.09 6.16 -5.60
C ILE A 367 15.84 6.50 -4.13
N PHE A 368 16.02 5.51 -3.27
CA PHE A 368 15.97 5.63 -1.83
C PHE A 368 17.30 6.19 -1.30
N SER A 369 17.25 7.34 -0.62
CA SER A 369 18.41 7.89 0.09
C SER A 369 18.01 8.39 1.46
N THR A 370 18.83 8.07 2.46
CA THR A 370 18.53 8.36 3.85
C THR A 370 19.70 8.92 4.62
N ASN A 371 19.39 9.79 5.57
CA ASN A 371 20.31 10.17 6.63
C ASN A 371 19.64 9.91 7.99
N GLY A 372 20.41 9.41 8.96
CA GLY A 372 19.87 8.88 10.22
C GLY A 372 19.18 7.52 10.04
N THR A 373 18.49 7.06 11.07
CA THR A 373 17.82 5.74 11.06
C THR A 373 16.38 5.82 11.54
N LEU A 374 15.54 4.92 11.03
CA LEU A 374 14.24 4.56 11.58
C LEU A 374 14.25 3.05 11.79
N THR A 375 14.16 2.62 13.04
CA THR A 375 14.17 1.20 13.42
C THR A 375 12.89 0.87 14.15
N THR A 376 12.22 -0.19 13.70
CA THR A 376 11.12 -0.77 14.46
C THR A 376 11.55 -2.10 15.04
N THR A 377 11.35 -2.30 16.33
CA THR A 377 11.65 -3.55 17.04
C THR A 377 10.36 -4.13 17.60
N ILE A 378 10.08 -5.40 17.34
CA ILE A 378 8.92 -6.14 17.88
C ILE A 378 9.42 -7.43 18.51
N ASN A 379 9.11 -7.64 19.79
CA ASN A 379 9.52 -8.82 20.56
C ASN A 379 11.03 -9.15 20.45
N GLY A 380 11.87 -8.10 20.37
CA GLY A 380 13.33 -8.21 20.25
C GLY A 380 13.86 -8.39 18.83
N VAL A 381 12.99 -8.53 17.81
CA VAL A 381 13.39 -8.54 16.40
C VAL A 381 13.36 -7.12 15.86
N SER A 382 14.48 -6.65 15.33
CA SER A 382 14.63 -5.30 14.76
C SER A 382 14.56 -5.32 13.24
N TYR A 383 13.82 -4.37 12.70
CA TYR A 383 13.65 -4.12 11.27
C TYR A 383 14.24 -2.75 10.95
N TYR A 384 15.11 -2.72 9.94
CA TYR A 384 15.89 -1.56 9.55
C TYR A 384 15.47 -1.10 8.16
N GLN A 385 15.66 0.19 7.87
CA GLN A 385 15.50 0.70 6.52
C GLN A 385 16.50 0.04 5.55
N PRO A 386 16.21 0.04 4.22
CA PRO A 386 17.21 -0.30 3.21
C PRO A 386 18.45 0.60 3.27
N ALA A 387 19.56 0.13 2.72
CA ALA A 387 20.72 1.00 2.50
C ALA A 387 20.46 1.93 1.31
N ASP A 388 21.16 3.07 1.28
CA ASP A 388 21.06 4.03 0.18
C ASP A 388 21.32 3.38 -1.18
N GLY A 389 20.40 3.62 -2.11
CA GLY A 389 20.43 3.07 -3.46
C GLY A 389 20.17 1.56 -3.56
N THR A 390 19.74 0.88 -2.49
CA THR A 390 19.45 -0.58 -2.50
C THR A 390 17.99 -0.91 -2.37
#